data_AF-A0A2M7ECI6-F1
#
_entry.id   AF-A0A2M7ECI6-F1
#
_cell.length_a   1.000
_cell.length_b   1.000
_cell.length_c   1.000
_cell.angle_alpha   90.00
_cell.angle_beta   90.00
_cell.angle_gamma   90.00
#
_symmetry.space_group_name_H-M   'P 1'
#
loop_
_entity.id
_entity.type
_entity.pdbx_description
1 polymer ?
#
loop_
_entity_poly.entity_id
_entity_poly.type
_entity_poly.pdbx_seq_one_letter_code
_entity_poly.pdbx_strand_id
1 'polypeptide(L)'
;MEKKKLAKSAGEFDRRFDAGEDIHGLIDMSKAKVVRHGKKVRLTMDVAESLVAEIDEIRQRIGVDRGALIKVWLHERVKQEKSSAKTS
;
A
#
# COMPACT_ATOMS: atom_id res chain seq x y z
N MET A 1 -28.04 -2.92 8.71
CA MET A 1 -26.62 -3.14 8.39
C MET A 1 -26.47 -3.01 6.89
N GLU A 2 -25.92 -1.89 6.42
CA GLU A 2 -25.75 -1.60 4.99
C GLU A 2 -24.80 -2.63 4.35
N LYS A 3 -25.20 -3.17 3.18
CA LYS A 3 -24.46 -4.21 2.47
C LYS A 3 -23.12 -3.66 1.97
N LYS A 4 -22.00 -4.16 2.49
CA LYS A 4 -20.63 -3.84 2.00
C LYS A 4 -20.53 -4.17 0.50
N LYS A 5 -20.50 -3.15 -0.35
CA LYS A 5 -20.24 -3.28 -1.79
C LYS A 5 -18.72 -3.32 -1.99
N LEU A 6 -18.14 -4.51 -2.00
CA LEU A 6 -16.75 -4.69 -2.39
C LEU A 6 -16.56 -4.24 -3.85
N ALA A 7 -15.41 -3.62 -4.17
CA ALA A 7 -15.08 -3.32 -5.57
C ALA A 7 -15.06 -4.62 -6.37
N LYS A 8 -15.75 -4.66 -7.52
CA LYS A 8 -15.83 -5.88 -8.34
C LYS A 8 -14.52 -6.15 -9.10
N SER A 9 -13.65 -5.15 -9.24
CA SER A 9 -12.33 -5.26 -9.86
C SER A 9 -11.40 -4.16 -9.36
N ALA A 10 -10.08 -4.35 -9.50
CA ALA A 10 -9.08 -3.32 -9.19
C ALA A 10 -9.30 -2.02 -9.99
N GLY A 11 -9.67 -2.14 -11.28
CA GLY A 11 -9.92 -0.96 -12.11
C GLY A 11 -11.17 -0.16 -11.75
N GLU A 12 -12.16 -0.76 -11.08
CA GLU A 12 -13.31 -0.01 -10.53
C GLU A 12 -12.90 0.73 -9.24
N PHE A 13 -12.10 0.07 -8.41
CA PHE A 13 -11.53 0.67 -7.21
C PHE A 13 -10.69 1.89 -7.56
N ASP A 14 -9.78 1.76 -8.53
CA ASP A 14 -8.90 2.85 -8.98
C ASP A 14 -9.72 4.03 -9.53
N ARG A 15 -10.73 3.78 -10.37
CA ARG A 15 -11.59 4.86 -10.91
C ARG A 15 -12.35 5.62 -9.82
N ARG A 16 -12.88 4.93 -8.80
CA ARG A 16 -13.65 5.56 -7.71
C ARG A 16 -12.75 6.26 -6.71
N PHE A 17 -11.57 5.71 -6.50
CA PHE A 17 -10.49 6.35 -5.76
C PHE A 17 -10.03 7.65 -6.43
N ASP A 18 -9.76 7.60 -7.73
CA ASP A 18 -9.36 8.77 -8.52
C ASP A 18 -10.49 9.80 -8.66
N ALA A 19 -11.76 9.38 -8.52
CA ALA A 19 -12.92 10.27 -8.46
C ALA A 19 -13.13 10.93 -7.08
N GLY A 20 -12.28 10.62 -6.08
CA GLY A 20 -12.38 11.17 -4.73
C GLY A 20 -13.55 10.62 -3.89
N GLU A 21 -14.12 9.47 -4.28
CA GLU A 21 -15.18 8.80 -3.51
C GLU A 21 -14.61 8.13 -2.25
N ASP A 22 -15.43 8.00 -1.20
CA ASP A 22 -15.06 7.24 0.00
C ASP A 22 -14.97 5.74 -0.31
N ILE A 23 -13.74 5.28 -0.50
CA ILE A 23 -13.41 3.90 -0.84
C ILE A 23 -13.35 2.95 0.37
N HIS A 24 -13.57 3.44 1.59
CA HIS A 24 -13.50 2.60 2.80
C HIS A 24 -14.55 1.48 2.79
N GLY A 25 -15.69 1.68 2.10
CA GLY A 25 -16.73 0.67 1.90
C GLY A 25 -16.41 -0.38 0.83
N LEU A 26 -15.41 -0.14 -0.02
CA LEU A 26 -15.01 -0.98 -1.15
C LEU A 26 -13.95 -2.02 -0.79
N ILE A 27 -13.26 -1.81 0.34
CA ILE A 27 -12.18 -2.66 0.83
C ILE A 27 -12.68 -3.51 1.99
N ASP A 28 -12.36 -4.80 1.97
CA ASP A 28 -12.66 -5.68 3.10
C ASP A 28 -11.66 -5.45 4.26
N MET A 29 -12.00 -4.50 5.13
CA MET A 29 -11.25 -4.21 6.35
C MET A 29 -11.09 -5.43 7.29
N SER A 30 -11.91 -6.49 7.15
CA SER A 30 -11.76 -7.71 7.95
C SER A 30 -10.59 -8.60 7.51
N LYS A 31 -10.15 -8.46 6.25
CA LYS A 31 -8.95 -9.10 5.71
C LYS A 31 -7.70 -8.24 5.86
N ALA A 32 -7.83 -7.00 6.36
CA ALA A 32 -6.70 -6.12 6.64
C ALA A 32 -5.86 -6.71 7.77
N LYS A 33 -4.77 -7.39 7.40
CA LYS A 33 -3.92 -8.07 8.37
C LYS A 33 -2.88 -7.09 8.91
N VAL A 34 -3.12 -6.52 10.08
CA VAL A 34 -2.12 -5.73 10.82
C VAL A 34 -1.13 -6.69 11.48
N VAL A 35 0.00 -6.93 10.82
CA VAL A 35 1.05 -7.78 11.39
C VAL A 35 1.91 -6.96 12.35
N ARG A 36 1.71 -7.14 13.66
CA ARG A 36 2.59 -6.57 14.70
C ARG A 36 3.91 -7.35 14.74
N HIS A 37 4.93 -6.86 14.06
CA HIS A 37 6.30 -7.35 14.20
C HIS A 37 7.04 -6.56 15.30
N GLY A 38 8.02 -7.22 15.95
CA GLY A 38 8.78 -6.74 17.10
C GLY A 38 9.64 -5.47 16.88
N LYS A 39 10.70 -5.32 17.69
CA LYS A 39 11.56 -4.12 17.81
C LYS A 39 11.69 -3.31 16.51
N LYS A 40 11.29 -2.03 16.56
CA LYS A 40 11.45 -1.09 15.45
C LYS A 40 12.94 -0.84 15.19
N VAL A 41 13.39 -1.08 13.96
CA VAL A 41 14.75 -0.76 13.50
C VAL A 41 14.68 0.46 12.58
N ARG A 42 15.58 1.44 12.76
CA ARG A 42 15.71 2.60 11.87
C ARG A 42 16.57 2.22 10.68
N LEU A 43 16.10 2.56 9.49
CA LEU A 43 16.83 2.39 8.23
C LEU A 43 17.23 3.78 7.72
N THR A 44 18.52 4.02 7.55
CA THR A 44 19.07 5.24 6.94
C THR A 44 19.73 4.85 5.62
N MET A 45 19.33 5.50 4.53
CA MET A 45 19.89 5.27 3.20
C MET A 45 19.84 6.55 2.39
N ASP A 46 20.79 6.69 1.46
CA ASP A 46 20.76 7.74 0.45
C ASP A 46 19.94 7.28 -0.75
N VAL A 47 19.10 8.17 -1.26
CA VAL A 47 18.25 7.94 -2.43
C VAL A 47 18.30 9.16 -3.33
N ALA A 48 18.08 8.96 -4.62
CA ALA A 48 18.00 10.07 -5.58
C ALA A 48 16.83 11.00 -5.23
N GLU A 49 17.04 12.31 -5.37
CA GLU A 49 16.01 13.33 -5.15
C GLU A 49 14.79 13.10 -6.04
N SER A 50 15.01 12.70 -7.30
CA SER A 50 13.92 12.39 -8.25
C SER A 50 13.00 11.28 -7.74
N LEU A 51 13.57 10.24 -7.14
CA LEU A 51 12.78 9.14 -6.57
C LEU A 51 11.95 9.60 -5.37
N VAL A 52 12.48 10.49 -4.54
CA VAL A 52 11.73 11.05 -3.41
C VAL A 52 10.58 11.92 -3.91
N ALA A 53 10.79 12.69 -4.97
CA ALA A 53 9.75 13.50 -5.60
C ALA A 53 8.62 12.62 -6.16
N GLU A 54 8.94 11.54 -6.86
CA GLU A 54 7.94 10.57 -7.36
C GLU A 54 7.13 9.94 -6.21
N ILE A 55 7.80 9.56 -5.10
CA ILE A 55 7.14 9.05 -3.90
C ILE A 55 6.21 10.10 -3.27
N ASP A 56 6.61 11.38 -3.29
CA ASP A 56 5.81 12.49 -2.77
C ASP A 56 4.53 12.71 -3.57
N GLU A 57 4.60 12.66 -4.89
CA GLU A 57 3.42 12.79 -5.74
C GLU A 57 2.42 11.66 -5.46
N ILE A 58 2.91 10.43 -5.33
CA ILE A 58 2.08 9.26 -5.06
C ILE A 58 1.45 9.34 -3.66
N ARG A 59 2.23 9.72 -2.64
CA ARG A 59 1.69 9.81 -1.27
C ARG A 59 0.66 10.93 -1.14
N GLN A 60 0.81 12.03 -1.89
CA GLN A 60 -0.14 13.14 -1.89
C GLN A 60 -1.48 12.70 -2.46
N ARG A 61 -1.46 11.94 -3.57
CA ARG A 61 -2.68 11.37 -4.17
C ARG A 61 -3.38 10.39 -3.22
N ILE A 62 -2.64 9.61 -2.45
CA ILE A 62 -3.18 8.57 -1.57
C ILE A 62 -3.43 9.04 -0.13
N GLY A 63 -2.94 10.23 0.23
CA GLY A 63 -3.13 10.81 1.56
C GLY A 63 -2.38 10.08 2.67
N VAL A 64 -1.18 9.54 2.39
CA VAL A 64 -0.37 8.80 3.36
C VAL A 64 1.00 9.44 3.58
N ASP A 65 1.66 9.08 4.69
CA ASP A 65 3.05 9.50 4.93
C ASP A 65 4.04 8.67 4.08
N ARG A 66 5.23 9.24 3.80
CA ARG A 66 6.28 8.58 3.02
C ARG A 66 6.64 7.20 3.60
N GLY A 67 6.73 7.11 4.93
CA GLY A 67 7.18 5.91 5.62
C GLY A 67 6.19 4.75 5.57
N ALA A 68 4.90 5.04 5.53
CA ALA A 68 3.82 4.08 5.37
C ALA A 68 3.84 3.49 3.96
N LEU A 69 3.98 4.34 2.95
CA LEU A 69 4.08 3.93 1.55
C LEU A 69 5.32 3.04 1.31
N ILE A 70 6.51 3.52 1.73
CA ILE A 70 7.78 2.78 1.58
C ILE A 70 7.73 1.42 2.30
N LYS A 71 7.12 1.35 3.48
CA LYS A 71 7.00 0.11 4.25
C LYS A 71 6.15 -0.94 3.53
N VAL A 72 5.06 -0.53 2.90
CA VAL A 72 4.19 -1.43 2.13
C VAL A 72 4.94 -1.97 0.93
N TRP A 73 5.54 -1.10 0.11
CA TRP A 73 6.30 -1.51 -1.07
C TRP A 73 7.47 -2.44 -0.72
N LEU A 74 8.22 -2.13 0.34
CA LEU A 74 9.32 -2.99 0.80
C LEU A 74 8.80 -4.37 1.19
N HIS A 75 7.68 -4.45 1.92
CA HIS A 75 7.08 -5.73 2.31
C HIS A 75 6.61 -6.53 1.10
N GLU A 76 5.96 -5.88 0.12
CA GLU A 76 5.50 -6.51 -1.11
C GLU A 76 6.65 -7.05 -1.93
N ARG A 77 7.69 -6.24 -2.18
CA ARG A 77 8.87 -6.64 -2.94
C ARG A 77 9.61 -7.80 -2.26
N VAL A 78 9.82 -7.74 -0.95
CA VAL A 78 10.47 -8.82 -0.18
C VAL A 78 9.63 -10.10 -0.21
N LYS A 79 8.30 -9.98 -0.09
CA LYS A 79 7.39 -11.14 -0.16
C LYS A 79 7.44 -11.80 -1.53
N GLN A 80 7.43 -11.00 -2.61
CA GLN A 80 7.56 -11.49 -3.99
C GLN A 80 8.87 -12.26 -4.18
N GLU A 81 10.00 -11.68 -3.78
CA GLU A 81 11.31 -12.35 -3.85
C GLU A 81 11.34 -13.68 -3.08
N LYS A 82 10.77 -13.70 -1.87
CA LYS A 82 10.68 -14.93 -1.06
C LYS A 82 9.73 -15.98 -1.63
N SER A 83 8.68 -15.57 -2.35
CA SER A 83 7.81 -16.53 -3.04
C SER A 83 8.46 -17.07 -4.31
N SER A 84 9.16 -16.24 -5.07
CA SER A 84 9.90 -16.66 -6.27
C SER A 84 11.03 -17.63 -5.93
N ALA A 85 11.73 -17.41 -4.82
CA ALA A 85 12.79 -18.30 -4.32
C ALA A 85 12.30 -19.65 -3.76
N LYS A 86 10.98 -19.85 -3.58
CA LYS A 86 10.40 -21.13 -3.10
C LYS A 86 9.90 -22.03 -4.24
N THR A 87 9.99 -21.57 -5.49
CA THR A 87 9.55 -22.30 -6.68
C THR A 87 10.73 -22.79 -7.52
N SER A 88 11.96 -22.70 -7.02
CA SER A 88 13.18 -23.26 -7.61
C SER A 88 13.88 -24.19 -6.63
#